data_AF-A0A137Q5F1-F1
#
_entry.id   AF-A0A137Q5F1-F1
#
_cell.length_a   1.000
_cell.length_b   1.000
_cell.length_c   1.000
_cell.angle_alpha   90.00
_cell.angle_beta   90.00
_cell.angle_gamma   90.00
#
_symmetry.space_group_name_H-M   'P 1'
#
loop_
_entity.id
_entity.type
_entity.pdbx_description
1 polymer ?
#
loop_
_entity_poly.entity_id
_entity_poly.type
_entity_poly.pdbx_seq_one_letter_code
_entity_poly.pdbx_strand_id
1 'polypeptide(L)'
;MKQVIAKCNKLITFFNSSHYWGGQLSIEAANDWNDSTFTDKSISIPLGQLCLRSDAQCQQHGLSAVPNDIITTVLNDSEFWSQLGQLIKVAKPIVDAIGNLESREANLADGMLELIHCAREMIQIPFDANEDDHDFWIHAKKVFNYQFYSMNTPIHSLALFLHPLTRRFAISQAASGCSMQFLSKTALEVALK
;
A
#
# COMPACT_ATOMS: atom_id res chain seq x y z
N MET A 1 9.21 5.38 -10.57
CA MET A 1 8.93 4.30 -9.59
C MET A 1 10.11 3.38 -9.17
N LYS A 2 10.79 2.63 -10.06
CA LYS A 2 11.91 1.75 -9.62
C LYS A 2 13.00 2.49 -8.83
N GLN A 3 13.32 3.72 -9.23
CA GLN A 3 14.29 4.57 -8.53
C GLN A 3 13.80 5.02 -7.15
N VAL A 4 12.49 5.25 -6.97
CA VAL A 4 11.88 5.58 -5.67
C VAL A 4 12.08 4.42 -4.71
N ILE A 5 11.76 3.20 -5.13
CA ILE A 5 11.97 1.98 -4.33
C ILE A 5 13.45 1.83 -3.95
N ALA A 6 14.36 2.07 -4.89
CA ALA A 6 15.81 2.02 -4.61
C ALA A 6 16.23 3.07 -3.56
N LYS A 7 15.70 4.30 -3.65
CA LYS A 7 15.95 5.36 -2.66
C LYS A 7 15.36 5.00 -1.28
N CYS A 8 14.14 4.47 -1.22
CA CYS A 8 13.53 3.95 0.02
C CYS A 8 14.40 2.86 0.64
N ASN A 9 14.87 1.89 -0.15
CA ASN A 9 15.73 0.82 0.35
C ASN A 9 17.05 1.35 0.91
N LYS A 10 17.67 2.34 0.25
CA LYS A 10 18.87 2.99 0.78
C LYS A 10 18.62 3.67 2.12
N LEU A 11 17.54 4.45 2.20
CA LEU A 11 17.10 5.12 3.43
C LEU A 11 16.91 4.12 4.56
N ILE A 12 16.07 3.10 4.35
CA ILE A 12 15.78 2.06 5.34
C ILE A 12 17.06 1.32 5.76
N THR A 13 17.90 0.92 4.80
CA THR A 13 19.13 0.17 5.08
C THR A 13 20.09 0.99 5.94
N PHE A 14 20.25 2.28 5.64
CA PHE A 14 21.13 3.15 6.39
C PHE A 14 20.64 3.35 7.83
N PHE A 15 19.39 3.77 8.01
CA PHE A 15 18.86 4.05 9.36
C PHE A 15 18.72 2.78 10.20
N ASN A 16 18.48 1.62 9.60
CA ASN A 16 18.47 0.34 10.33
C ASN A 16 19.88 -0.14 10.72
N SER A 17 20.91 0.18 9.92
CA SER A 17 22.30 -0.24 10.21
C SER A 17 23.04 0.74 11.13
N SER A 18 22.67 2.02 11.11
CA SER A 18 23.25 3.03 12.00
C SER A 18 22.53 3.04 13.34
N HIS A 19 23.13 2.42 14.36
CA HIS A 19 22.56 2.41 15.71
C HIS A 19 22.33 3.83 16.25
N TYR A 20 23.26 4.77 16.00
CA TYR A 20 23.11 6.15 16.45
C TYR A 20 22.01 6.88 15.66
N TRP A 21 22.08 6.93 14.33
CA TRP A 21 21.11 7.70 13.53
C TRP A 21 19.72 7.09 13.52
N GLY A 22 19.60 5.76 13.55
CA GLY A 22 18.33 5.08 13.75
C GLY A 22 17.71 5.41 15.11
N GLY A 23 18.53 5.48 16.16
CA GLY A 23 18.10 5.92 17.49
C GLY A 23 17.62 7.38 17.50
N GLN A 24 18.36 8.29 16.85
CA GLN A 24 17.96 9.70 16.70
C GLN A 24 16.65 9.83 15.93
N LEU A 25 16.50 9.10 14.81
CA LEU A 25 15.27 9.11 14.01
C LEU A 25 14.07 8.63 14.84
N SER A 26 14.26 7.59 15.66
CA SER A 26 13.20 7.08 16.56
C SER A 26 12.77 8.13 17.59
N ILE A 27 13.72 8.92 18.11
CA ILE A 27 13.43 10.01 19.05
C ILE A 27 12.62 11.11 18.35
N GLU A 28 13.05 11.55 17.15
CA GLU A 28 12.31 12.60 16.42
C GLU A 28 10.91 12.14 16.02
N ALA A 29 10.76 10.89 15.58
CA ALA A 29 9.45 10.32 15.27
C ALA A 29 8.54 10.25 16.50
N ALA A 30 9.08 9.94 17.69
CA ALA A 30 8.31 9.94 18.94
C ALA A 30 7.89 11.34 19.38
N ASN A 31 8.70 12.37 19.10
CA ASN A 31 8.36 13.76 19.39
C ASN A 31 7.23 14.26 18.49
N ASP A 32 7.21 13.85 17.21
CA ASP A 32 6.16 14.17 16.24
C ASP A 32 4.84 13.45 16.55
N TRP A 33 4.89 12.22 17.09
CA TRP A 33 3.71 11.40 17.44
C TRP A 33 2.75 12.05 18.45
N ASN A 34 3.22 13.00 19.26
CA ASN A 34 2.36 13.73 20.20
C ASN A 34 1.42 14.75 19.51
N ASP A 35 1.57 14.97 18.20
CA ASP A 35 0.64 15.74 17.38
C ASP A 35 -0.24 14.79 16.56
N SER A 36 -1.43 14.52 17.07
CA SER A 36 -2.31 13.43 16.66
C SER A 36 -2.91 13.62 15.25
N THR A 37 -2.23 13.19 14.18
CA THR A 37 -2.88 12.75 12.92
C THR A 37 -1.91 11.97 12.01
N PHE A 38 -2.14 10.67 11.86
CA PHE A 38 -1.38 9.84 10.92
C PHE A 38 -1.78 10.21 9.48
N THR A 39 -0.98 11.05 8.84
CA THR A 39 -1.08 11.38 7.41
C THR A 39 0.28 11.11 6.75
N ASP A 40 0.34 11.09 5.41
CA ASP A 40 1.53 10.87 4.56
C ASP A 40 2.80 11.65 4.99
N LYS A 41 2.65 12.65 5.85
CA LYS A 41 3.72 13.48 6.43
C LYS A 41 4.45 12.85 7.63
N SER A 42 3.96 11.74 8.16
CA SER A 42 4.41 11.21 9.47
C SER A 42 5.89 10.79 9.52
N ILE A 43 6.51 10.39 8.38
CA ILE A 43 7.94 10.05 8.36
C ILE A 43 8.81 11.12 7.70
N SER A 44 8.24 11.93 6.79
CA SER A 44 9.00 12.96 6.08
C SER A 44 9.40 14.11 7.00
N ILE A 45 8.56 14.44 7.98
CA ILE A 45 8.83 15.49 8.99
C ILE A 45 10.02 15.11 9.89
N PRO A 46 9.97 14.01 10.67
CA PRO A 46 11.07 13.66 11.57
C PRO A 46 12.36 13.35 10.83
N LEU A 47 12.27 12.76 9.63
CA LEU A 47 13.43 12.51 8.78
C LEU A 47 14.04 13.82 8.24
N GLY A 48 13.20 14.76 7.81
CA GLY A 48 13.62 16.08 7.37
C GLY A 48 14.28 16.89 8.49
N GLN A 49 13.67 16.91 9.67
CA GLN A 49 14.23 17.54 10.88
C GLN A 49 15.61 16.97 11.21
N LEU A 50 15.74 15.64 11.21
CA LEU A 50 17.03 14.99 11.46
C LEU A 50 18.07 15.39 10.41
N CYS A 51 17.73 15.33 9.13
CA CYS A 51 18.66 15.67 8.04
C CYS A 51 19.03 17.16 7.98
N LEU A 52 18.25 18.05 8.60
CA LEU A 52 18.57 19.47 8.75
C LEU A 52 19.61 19.74 9.85
N ARG A 53 19.84 18.80 10.78
CA ARG A 53 20.79 19.00 11.86
C ARG A 53 22.23 19.10 11.34
N SER A 54 23.02 19.97 11.95
CA SER A 54 24.41 20.21 11.53
C SER A 54 25.33 18.99 11.75
N ASP A 55 25.04 18.16 12.75
CA ASP A 55 25.75 16.90 13.03
C ASP A 55 25.35 15.77 12.07
N ALA A 56 24.16 15.85 11.45
CA ALA A 56 23.74 14.95 10.40
C ALA A 56 24.41 15.30 9.06
N GLN A 57 24.60 16.59 8.77
CA GLN A 57 25.18 17.07 7.50
C GLN A 57 26.70 17.02 7.45
N CYS A 58 27.37 17.16 8.59
CA CYS A 58 28.83 17.21 8.67
C CYS A 58 29.32 16.32 9.82
N GLN A 59 30.48 15.69 9.63
CA GLN A 59 31.07 14.88 10.69
C GLN A 59 31.44 15.79 11.87
N GLN A 60 30.83 15.56 13.02
CA GLN A 60 31.10 16.31 14.25
C GLN A 60 31.55 15.37 15.36
N HIS A 61 32.56 15.77 16.14
CA HIS A 61 33.01 15.05 17.34
C HIS A 61 33.32 13.55 17.15
N GLY A 62 33.77 13.15 15.95
CA GLY A 62 34.08 11.76 15.63
C GLY A 62 32.89 10.87 15.24
N LEU A 63 31.66 11.41 15.24
CA LEU A 63 30.45 10.70 14.79
C LEU A 63 30.30 10.79 13.26
N SER A 64 30.05 9.66 12.60
CA SER A 64 29.83 9.62 11.15
C SER A 64 28.58 10.42 10.76
N ALA A 65 28.71 11.28 9.75
CA ALA A 65 27.58 12.02 9.18
C ALA A 65 26.59 11.10 8.44
N VAL A 66 25.38 11.60 8.18
CA VAL A 66 24.44 10.96 7.27
C VAL A 66 24.98 11.10 5.83
N PRO A 67 24.94 10.03 5.01
CA PRO A 67 25.36 10.10 3.61
C PRO A 67 24.68 11.23 2.83
N ASN A 68 25.46 11.97 2.04
CA ASN A 68 24.95 13.13 1.32
C ASN A 68 23.86 12.78 0.30
N ASP A 69 23.88 11.58 -0.29
CA ASP A 69 22.81 11.14 -1.19
C ASP A 69 21.48 10.95 -0.46
N ILE A 70 21.51 10.48 0.80
CA ILE A 70 20.34 10.41 1.69
C ILE A 70 19.85 11.82 2.02
N ILE A 71 20.74 12.72 2.45
CA ILE A 71 20.37 14.11 2.79
C ILE A 71 19.72 14.80 1.58
N THR A 72 20.34 14.66 0.41
CA THR A 72 19.83 15.25 -0.83
C THR A 72 18.46 14.68 -1.19
N THR A 73 18.26 13.37 -1.05
CA THR A 73 16.96 12.73 -1.29
C THR A 73 15.89 13.24 -0.32
N VAL A 74 16.21 13.37 0.96
CA VAL A 74 15.25 13.79 1.98
C VAL A 74 14.87 15.26 1.85
N LEU A 75 15.87 16.15 1.68
CA LEU A 75 15.67 17.59 1.77
C LEU A 75 15.36 18.26 0.42
N ASN A 76 15.90 17.74 -0.68
CA ASN A 76 15.93 18.46 -1.96
C ASN A 76 15.14 17.76 -3.07
N ASP A 77 14.72 16.51 -2.87
CA ASP A 77 14.07 15.72 -3.91
C ASP A 77 12.55 15.70 -3.71
N SER A 78 11.89 16.77 -4.15
CA SER A 78 10.42 16.86 -4.10
C SER A 78 9.73 15.80 -4.96
N GLU A 79 10.34 15.40 -6.07
CA GLU A 79 9.81 14.38 -6.97
C GLU A 79 9.80 13.00 -6.30
N PHE A 80 10.85 12.66 -5.54
CA PHE A 80 10.88 11.45 -4.73
C PHE A 80 9.69 11.36 -3.78
N TRP A 81 9.39 12.44 -3.04
CA TRP A 81 8.27 12.46 -2.10
C TRP A 81 6.92 12.36 -2.80
N SER A 82 6.74 13.07 -3.91
CA SER A 82 5.53 13.01 -4.74
C SER A 82 5.27 11.60 -5.24
N GLN A 83 6.28 10.96 -5.82
CA GLN A 83 6.16 9.58 -6.34
C GLN A 83 6.01 8.55 -5.22
N LEU A 84 6.63 8.77 -4.05
CA LEU A 84 6.45 7.90 -2.88
C LEU A 84 5.01 8.01 -2.35
N GLY A 85 4.46 9.22 -2.24
CA GLY A 85 3.06 9.44 -1.87
C GLY A 85 2.11 8.75 -2.85
N GLN A 86 2.34 8.89 -4.16
CA GLN A 86 1.55 8.18 -5.17
C GLN A 86 1.65 6.65 -5.02
N LEU A 87 2.84 6.11 -4.75
CA LEU A 87 3.05 4.68 -4.52
C LEU A 87 2.26 4.20 -3.30
N ILE A 88 2.35 4.90 -2.17
CA ILE A 88 1.61 4.59 -0.93
C ILE A 88 0.12 4.64 -1.21
N LYS A 89 -0.35 5.71 -1.86
CA LYS A 89 -1.77 5.90 -2.22
C LYS A 89 -2.32 4.72 -3.03
N VAL A 90 -1.57 4.24 -4.01
CA VAL A 90 -1.97 3.09 -4.86
C VAL A 90 -1.83 1.74 -4.15
N ALA A 91 -0.82 1.57 -3.30
CA ALA A 91 -0.58 0.32 -2.59
C ALA A 91 -1.47 0.12 -1.36
N LYS A 92 -1.93 1.21 -0.74
CA LYS A 92 -2.68 1.20 0.52
C LYS A 92 -3.91 0.28 0.50
N PRO A 93 -4.81 0.32 -0.49
CA PRO A 93 -5.96 -0.58 -0.53
C PRO A 93 -5.56 -2.07 -0.53
N ILE A 94 -4.42 -2.39 -1.15
CA ILE A 94 -3.90 -3.76 -1.23
C ILE A 94 -3.31 -4.18 0.12
N VAL A 95 -2.52 -3.30 0.76
CA VAL A 95 -1.92 -3.55 2.07
C VAL A 95 -2.99 -3.70 3.14
N ASP A 96 -4.01 -2.83 3.13
CA ASP A 96 -5.13 -2.89 4.07
C ASP A 96 -5.93 -4.19 3.88
N ALA A 97 -6.22 -4.59 2.62
CA ALA A 97 -6.87 -5.86 2.32
C ALA A 97 -6.06 -7.08 2.80
N ILE A 98 -4.74 -7.08 2.62
CA ILE A 98 -3.86 -8.15 3.15
C ILE A 98 -3.96 -8.21 4.68
N GLY A 99 -3.82 -7.06 5.36
CA GLY A 99 -3.90 -6.99 6.82
C GLY A 99 -5.23 -7.50 7.37
N ASN A 100 -6.35 -7.19 6.70
CA ASN A 100 -7.68 -7.69 7.07
C ASN A 100 -7.80 -9.22 6.91
N LEU A 101 -7.09 -9.80 5.94
CA LEU A 101 -7.11 -11.23 5.64
C LEU A 101 -6.10 -12.07 6.44
N GLU A 102 -5.15 -11.45 7.14
CA GLU A 102 -4.18 -12.15 7.99
C GLU A 102 -4.80 -12.77 9.26
N SER A 103 -6.10 -12.56 9.51
CA SER A 103 -6.85 -13.27 10.56
C SER A 103 -6.90 -14.78 10.32
N ARG A 104 -6.77 -15.57 11.39
CA ARG A 104 -6.90 -17.04 11.33
C ARG A 104 -8.29 -17.55 10.92
N GLU A 105 -9.28 -16.67 10.90
CA GLU A 105 -10.67 -16.99 10.57
C GLU A 105 -11.07 -16.58 9.15
N ALA A 106 -10.17 -15.93 8.40
CA ALA A 106 -10.45 -15.49 7.04
C ALA A 106 -10.74 -16.69 6.13
N ASN A 107 -11.89 -16.65 5.47
CA ASN A 107 -12.31 -17.66 4.50
C ASN A 107 -12.35 -17.07 3.07
N LEU A 108 -12.68 -17.91 2.09
CA LEU A 108 -12.67 -17.51 0.68
C LEU A 108 -13.64 -16.37 0.35
N ALA A 109 -14.77 -16.28 1.06
CA ALA A 109 -15.72 -15.18 0.88
C ALA A 109 -15.18 -13.87 1.43
N ASP A 110 -14.46 -13.90 2.56
CA ASP A 110 -13.76 -12.74 3.11
C ASP A 110 -12.68 -12.25 2.14
N GLY A 111 -11.91 -13.18 1.57
CA GLY A 111 -10.93 -12.88 0.51
C GLY A 111 -11.55 -12.17 -0.69
N MET A 112 -12.70 -12.64 -1.17
CA MET A 112 -13.40 -11.99 -2.28
C MET A 112 -14.00 -10.63 -1.90
N LEU A 113 -14.48 -10.47 -0.66
CA LEU A 113 -14.97 -9.18 -0.17
C LEU A 113 -13.88 -8.13 -0.11
N GLU A 114 -12.74 -8.47 0.48
CA GLU A 114 -11.61 -7.56 0.58
C GLU A 114 -11.08 -7.19 -0.81
N LEU A 115 -11.09 -8.12 -1.77
CA LEU A 115 -10.74 -7.82 -3.16
C LEU A 115 -11.74 -6.85 -3.82
N ILE A 116 -13.04 -6.96 -3.53
CA ILE A 116 -14.07 -6.01 -4.01
C ILE A 116 -13.91 -4.64 -3.33
N HIS A 117 -13.63 -4.60 -2.03
CA HIS A 117 -13.36 -3.35 -1.30
C HIS A 117 -12.14 -2.65 -1.88
N CYS A 118 -11.03 -3.39 -2.07
CA CYS A 118 -9.82 -2.89 -2.71
C CYS A 118 -10.12 -2.33 -4.11
N ALA A 119 -10.92 -3.02 -4.94
CA ALA A 119 -11.29 -2.53 -6.27
C ALA A 119 -12.11 -1.23 -6.22
N ARG A 120 -13.00 -1.09 -5.25
CA ARG A 120 -13.78 0.13 -5.03
C ARG A 120 -12.89 1.30 -4.62
N GLU A 121 -11.99 1.07 -3.67
CA GLU A 121 -11.03 2.08 -3.25
C GLU A 121 -10.14 2.52 -4.42
N MET A 122 -9.61 1.58 -5.20
CA MET A 122 -8.80 1.85 -6.40
C MET A 122 -9.49 2.74 -7.45
N ILE A 123 -10.82 2.67 -7.56
CA ILE A 123 -11.62 3.54 -8.44
C ILE A 123 -11.74 4.95 -7.85
N GLN A 124 -11.88 5.05 -6.53
CA GLN A 124 -12.08 6.30 -5.80
C GLN A 124 -10.80 7.07 -5.51
N ILE A 125 -9.62 6.48 -5.72
CA ILE A 125 -8.36 7.17 -5.51
C ILE A 125 -8.34 8.44 -6.39
N PRO A 126 -8.17 9.64 -5.79
CA PRO A 126 -8.08 10.88 -6.54
C PRO A 126 -6.77 10.93 -7.32
N PHE A 127 -6.83 11.43 -8.55
CA PHE A 127 -5.65 11.75 -9.35
C PHE A 127 -5.34 13.24 -9.22
N ASP A 128 -4.11 13.56 -8.82
CA ASP A 128 -3.60 14.94 -8.77
C ASP A 128 -2.67 15.19 -9.97
N ALA A 129 -3.11 16.02 -10.91
CA ALA A 129 -2.35 16.31 -12.13
C ALA A 129 -1.02 17.04 -11.89
N ASN A 130 -0.81 17.63 -10.70
CA ASN A 130 0.41 18.35 -10.36
C ASN A 130 1.46 17.45 -9.69
N GLU A 131 1.01 16.39 -9.00
CA GLU A 131 1.86 15.54 -8.15
C GLU A 131 1.99 14.10 -8.68
N ASP A 132 0.98 13.58 -9.37
CA ASP A 132 0.92 12.18 -9.78
C ASP A 132 1.53 11.94 -11.18
N ASP A 133 2.31 10.86 -11.29
CA ASP A 133 2.71 10.29 -12.57
C ASP A 133 1.52 9.56 -13.22
N HIS A 134 1.03 10.10 -14.33
CA HIS A 134 -0.11 9.57 -15.07
C HIS A 134 0.14 8.18 -15.68
N ASP A 135 1.37 7.90 -16.14
CA ASP A 135 1.71 6.62 -16.76
C ASP A 135 1.79 5.51 -15.72
N PHE A 136 2.38 5.82 -14.55
CA PHE A 136 2.34 4.92 -13.41
C PHE A 136 0.90 4.61 -12.99
N TRP A 137 0.05 5.63 -12.93
CA TRP A 137 -1.35 5.49 -12.56
C TRP A 137 -2.12 4.54 -13.48
N ILE A 138 -2.02 4.75 -14.80
CA ILE A 138 -2.66 3.88 -15.79
C ILE A 138 -2.13 2.45 -15.67
N HIS A 139 -0.81 2.31 -15.54
CA HIS A 139 -0.18 1.01 -15.41
C HIS A 139 -0.67 0.26 -14.17
N ALA A 140 -0.70 0.93 -13.01
CA ALA A 140 -1.14 0.33 -11.76
C ALA A 140 -2.61 -0.13 -11.83
N LYS A 141 -3.52 0.70 -12.36
CA LYS A 141 -4.93 0.32 -12.56
C LYS A 141 -5.06 -0.87 -13.51
N LYS A 142 -4.30 -0.90 -14.59
CA LYS A 142 -4.30 -2.02 -15.54
C LYS A 142 -3.83 -3.32 -14.89
N VAL A 143 -2.74 -3.28 -14.13
CA VAL A 143 -2.19 -4.45 -13.43
C VAL A 143 -3.17 -4.93 -12.36
N PHE A 144 -3.74 -4.02 -11.56
CA PHE A 144 -4.74 -4.36 -10.56
C PHE A 144 -5.95 -5.05 -11.19
N ASN A 145 -6.55 -4.46 -12.23
CA ASN A 145 -7.72 -5.03 -12.89
C ASN A 145 -7.42 -6.42 -13.47
N TYR A 146 -6.24 -6.58 -14.10
CA TYR A 146 -5.82 -7.87 -14.61
C TYR A 146 -5.76 -8.94 -13.50
N GLN A 147 -5.15 -8.62 -12.37
CA GLN A 147 -5.06 -9.54 -11.23
C GLN A 147 -6.41 -9.79 -10.56
N PHE A 148 -7.25 -8.77 -10.44
CA PHE A 148 -8.62 -8.89 -9.95
C PHE A 148 -9.40 -9.95 -10.75
N TYR A 149 -9.38 -9.87 -12.09
CA TYR A 149 -10.08 -10.85 -12.93
C TYR A 149 -9.44 -12.23 -12.89
N SER A 150 -8.12 -12.32 -12.74
CA SER A 150 -7.42 -13.60 -12.56
C SER A 150 -7.84 -14.31 -11.26
N MET A 151 -8.04 -13.56 -10.18
CA MET A 151 -8.46 -14.09 -8.88
C MET A 151 -9.97 -14.33 -8.77
N ASN A 152 -10.79 -13.60 -9.52
CA ASN A 152 -12.26 -13.73 -9.51
C ASN A 152 -12.73 -14.99 -10.25
N THR A 153 -12.52 -16.16 -9.64
CA THR A 153 -12.93 -17.46 -10.21
C THR A 153 -14.37 -17.84 -9.84
N PRO A 154 -14.99 -18.82 -10.53
CA PRO A 154 -16.33 -19.29 -10.18
C PRO A 154 -16.48 -19.72 -8.71
N ILE A 155 -15.45 -20.30 -8.11
CA ILE A 155 -15.46 -20.75 -6.71
C ILE A 155 -15.53 -19.54 -5.75
N HIS A 156 -14.85 -18.43 -6.07
CA HIS A 156 -14.93 -17.21 -5.27
C HIS A 156 -16.33 -16.59 -5.34
N SER A 157 -16.93 -16.56 -6.54
CA SER A 157 -18.32 -16.13 -6.71
C SER A 157 -19.31 -17.00 -5.93
N LEU A 158 -19.09 -18.33 -5.93
CA LEU A 158 -19.90 -19.26 -5.15
C LEU A 158 -19.72 -19.04 -3.64
N ALA A 159 -18.49 -18.86 -3.16
CA ALA A 159 -18.23 -18.56 -1.75
C ALA A 159 -18.92 -17.27 -1.30
N LEU A 160 -18.82 -16.21 -2.11
CA LEU A 160 -19.49 -14.93 -1.84
C LEU A 160 -21.02 -15.06 -1.81
N PHE A 161 -21.60 -15.93 -2.66
CA PHE A 161 -23.04 -16.20 -2.69
C PHE A 161 -23.53 -16.99 -1.48
N LEU A 162 -22.75 -17.99 -1.04
CA LEU A 162 -23.08 -18.83 0.11
C LEU A 162 -22.94 -18.08 1.43
N HIS A 163 -22.07 -17.08 1.48
CA HIS A 163 -21.82 -16.32 2.70
C HIS A 163 -23.03 -15.42 3.08
N PRO A 164 -23.57 -15.54 4.32
CA PRO A 164 -24.87 -14.95 4.68
C PRO A 164 -24.96 -13.43 4.51
N LEU A 165 -23.86 -12.71 4.76
CA LEU A 165 -23.83 -11.25 4.73
C LEU A 165 -23.63 -10.69 3.32
N THR A 166 -23.25 -11.53 2.34
CA THR A 166 -22.70 -11.07 1.05
C THR A 166 -23.44 -11.62 -0.15
N ARG A 167 -24.44 -12.47 0.07
CA ARG A 167 -25.30 -13.04 -0.98
C ARG A 167 -25.85 -11.98 -1.94
N ARG A 168 -26.29 -10.82 -1.42
CA ARG A 168 -26.81 -9.72 -2.27
C ARG A 168 -25.74 -9.12 -3.16
N PHE A 169 -24.48 -9.05 -2.71
CA PHE A 169 -23.37 -8.56 -3.52
C PHE A 169 -23.05 -9.53 -4.67
N ALA A 170 -23.01 -10.84 -4.39
CA ALA A 170 -22.82 -11.88 -5.41
C ALA A 170 -23.91 -11.82 -6.50
N ILE A 171 -25.17 -11.58 -6.10
CA ILE A 171 -26.29 -11.45 -7.03
C ILE A 171 -26.24 -10.10 -7.78
N SER A 172 -25.77 -9.01 -7.17
CA SER A 172 -25.62 -7.73 -7.86
C SER A 172 -24.52 -7.75 -8.94
N GLN A 173 -23.49 -8.59 -8.76
CA GLN A 173 -22.54 -8.96 -9.81
C GLN A 173 -23.14 -9.87 -10.90
N ALA A 174 -24.43 -10.24 -10.85
CA ALA A 174 -25.04 -11.01 -11.94
C ALA A 174 -25.03 -10.26 -13.28
N ALA A 175 -24.90 -8.93 -13.28
CA ALA A 175 -24.65 -8.16 -14.50
C ALA A 175 -23.30 -8.49 -15.17
N SER A 176 -22.35 -9.11 -14.45
CA SER A 176 -21.04 -9.57 -14.94
C SER A 176 -20.91 -11.10 -15.07
N GLY A 177 -22.02 -11.87 -15.07
CA GLY A 177 -22.02 -13.29 -15.45
C GLY A 177 -22.27 -14.32 -14.34
N CYS A 178 -22.50 -13.91 -13.09
CA CYS A 178 -22.80 -14.83 -11.97
C CYS A 178 -24.31 -15.13 -11.85
N SER A 179 -24.89 -15.81 -12.84
CA SER A 179 -26.30 -16.25 -12.77
C SER A 179 -26.48 -17.38 -11.75
N MET A 180 -27.72 -17.58 -11.26
CA MET A 180 -28.03 -18.74 -10.40
C MET A 180 -27.68 -20.07 -11.07
N GLN A 181 -27.88 -20.20 -12.38
CA GLN A 181 -27.51 -21.40 -13.14
C GLN A 181 -26.00 -21.63 -13.12
N PHE A 182 -25.20 -20.57 -13.29
CA PHE A 182 -23.75 -20.63 -13.20
C PHE A 182 -23.28 -21.05 -11.80
N LEU A 183 -23.88 -20.49 -10.74
CA LEU A 183 -23.56 -20.84 -9.36
C LEU A 183 -23.93 -22.29 -9.05
N SER A 184 -25.11 -22.76 -9.48
CA SER A 184 -25.52 -24.16 -9.31
C SER A 184 -24.59 -25.12 -10.03
N LYS A 185 -24.18 -24.81 -11.27
CA LYS A 185 -23.20 -25.61 -12.01
C LYS A 185 -21.86 -25.68 -11.27
N THR A 186 -21.36 -24.54 -10.81
CA THR A 186 -20.11 -24.48 -10.05
C THR A 186 -20.18 -25.30 -8.76
N ALA A 187 -21.30 -25.24 -8.03
CA ALA A 187 -21.50 -26.03 -6.83
C ALA A 187 -21.49 -27.54 -7.10
N LEU A 188 -22.12 -27.98 -8.19
CA LEU A 188 -22.10 -29.39 -8.61
C LEU A 188 -20.68 -29.84 -8.99
N GLU A 189 -19.93 -29.03 -9.74
CA GLU A 189 -18.54 -29.34 -10.11
C GLU A 189 -17.61 -29.46 -8.89
N VAL A 190 -17.84 -28.68 -7.84
CA VAL A 190 -17.11 -28.78 -6.57
C VAL A 190 -17.52 -30.03 -5.79
N ALA A 191 -18.83 -30.35 -5.73
CA ALA A 191 -19.34 -31.49 -4.98
C ALA A 191 -19.00 -32.85 -5.61
N LEU A 192 -18.72 -32.88 -6.92
CA LEU A 192 -18.38 -34.09 -7.68
C LEU A 192 -16.87 -34.37 -7.76
N LYS A 193 -16.04 -33.52 -7.14
CA LYS A 193 -14.60 -33.76 -6.96
C LYS A 193 -14.33 -34.49 -5.65
#